data_AF-A0A847L1J8-F1
#
_entry.id   AF-A0A847L1J8-F1
#
_cell.length_a   1.000
_cell.length_b   1.000
_cell.length_c   1.000
_cell.angle_alpha   90.00
_cell.angle_beta   90.00
_cell.angle_gamma   90.00
#
_symmetry.space_group_name_H-M   'P 1'
#
loop_
_entity.id
_entity.type
_entity.pdbx_description
1 polymer ?
#
loop_
_entity_poly.entity_id
_entity_poly.type
_entity_poly.pdbx_seq_one_letter_code
_entity_poly.pdbx_strand_id
1 'polypeptide(L)'
;MTYGTKLSLTPKYEPGQAESLTYEWSSSADSIVSVRAGQGGLGEAQALRVGDAIIYLKGYKSGDKDKKILLTATCKISVTPRTAIFGVPHFKKGESKTTLTSLGVGTMDNDQSTDKLLVYTRTPDAVNGVDKIIFELDDSNKLVATYAYLQDTPNNREKATQYIEERFKYTGKTVGSLTLYDAGVSSMYASGTMAALFLGTDPGNGIPGLGIKFW
;
A
#
# COMPACT_ATOMS: atom_id res chain seq x y z
N MET A 1 11.53 2.87 -6.57
CA MET A 1 11.33 4.32 -6.39
C MET A 1 10.40 4.56 -5.21
N THR A 2 10.41 5.74 -4.59
CA THR A 2 9.51 6.05 -3.45
C THR A 2 8.20 6.64 -3.95
N TYR A 3 7.09 6.44 -3.23
CA TYR A 3 5.81 7.08 -3.52
C TYR A 3 5.95 8.59 -3.74
N GLY A 4 5.22 9.12 -4.72
CA GLY A 4 5.17 10.55 -5.05
C GLY A 4 6.35 11.06 -5.88
N THR A 5 7.41 10.26 -6.05
CA THR A 5 8.57 10.69 -6.86
C THR A 5 8.34 10.43 -8.35
N LYS A 6 9.19 11.07 -9.17
CA LYS A 6 9.28 10.84 -10.61
C LYS A 6 10.61 10.18 -10.95
N LEU A 7 10.61 9.37 -12.01
CA LEU A 7 11.79 8.72 -12.55
C LEU A 7 11.82 8.92 -14.06
N SER A 8 12.96 9.39 -14.58
CA SER A 8 13.21 9.42 -16.03
C SER A 8 13.68 8.04 -16.49
N LEU A 9 13.07 7.53 -17.56
CA LEU A 9 13.39 6.27 -18.20
C LEU A 9 14.07 6.54 -19.54
N THR A 10 15.33 6.12 -19.63
CA THR A 10 16.14 6.26 -20.84
C THR A 10 16.34 4.89 -21.46
N PRO A 11 15.76 4.61 -22.64
CA PRO A 11 16.08 3.40 -23.37
C PRO A 11 17.54 3.45 -23.86
N LYS A 12 18.21 2.31 -23.79
CA LYS A 12 19.58 2.12 -24.27
C LYS A 12 19.56 1.20 -25.49
N TYR A 13 20.39 1.53 -26.47
CA TYR A 13 20.51 0.81 -27.73
C TYR A 13 21.92 0.30 -27.92
N GLU A 14 22.04 -0.85 -28.56
CA GLU A 14 23.32 -1.32 -29.05
C GLU A 14 23.83 -0.40 -30.18
N PRO A 15 25.15 -0.16 -30.28
CA PRO A 15 25.73 0.64 -31.35
C PRO A 15 25.32 0.15 -32.74
N GLY A 16 24.93 1.08 -33.64
CA GLY A 16 24.55 0.77 -35.03
C GLY A 16 23.03 0.63 -35.27
N GLN A 17 22.20 0.67 -34.23
CA GLN A 17 20.73 0.61 -34.31
C GLN A 17 20.04 1.99 -34.30
N ALA A 18 20.73 3.06 -34.69
CA ALA A 18 20.18 4.42 -34.65
C ALA A 18 19.18 4.65 -35.81
N GLU A 19 18.01 4.03 -35.71
CA GLU A 19 16.84 4.41 -36.50
C GLU A 19 16.14 5.60 -35.85
N SER A 20 15.55 6.49 -36.67
CA SER A 20 14.63 7.50 -36.16
C SER A 20 13.36 6.79 -35.70
N LEU A 21 13.29 6.51 -34.39
CA LEU A 21 12.18 5.82 -33.78
C LEU A 21 11.28 6.78 -33.00
N THR A 22 9.99 6.50 -33.03
CA THR A 22 9.01 7.06 -32.10
C THR A 22 8.67 6.01 -31.04
N TYR A 23 8.48 6.44 -29.80
CA TYR A 23 8.24 5.55 -28.67
C TYR A 23 6.83 5.71 -28.10
N GLU A 24 6.22 4.59 -27.76
CA GLU A 24 5.03 4.55 -26.92
C GLU A 24 5.34 3.85 -25.59
N TRP A 25 4.91 4.50 -24.51
CA TRP A 25 5.08 4.03 -23.15
C TRP A 25 3.73 3.62 -22.58
N SER A 26 3.70 2.53 -21.82
CA SER A 26 2.50 2.11 -21.08
C SER A 26 2.88 1.40 -19.79
N SER A 27 1.95 1.37 -18.83
CA SER A 27 2.12 0.68 -17.55
C SER A 27 1.18 -0.52 -17.46
N SER A 28 1.61 -1.59 -16.82
CA SER A 28 0.72 -2.70 -16.44
C SER A 28 -0.30 -2.29 -15.36
N ALA A 29 -0.03 -1.20 -14.63
CA ALA A 29 -0.85 -0.74 -13.51
C ALA A 29 -0.70 0.78 -13.33
N ASP A 30 -1.44 1.56 -14.12
CA ASP A 30 -1.42 3.03 -14.05
C ASP A 30 -1.82 3.59 -12.67
N SER A 31 -2.57 2.83 -11.86
CA SER A 31 -2.88 3.20 -10.48
C SER A 31 -1.70 3.05 -9.50
N ILE A 32 -0.59 2.44 -9.91
CA ILE A 32 0.63 2.23 -9.13
C ILE A 32 1.74 3.11 -9.68
N VAL A 33 2.02 2.98 -10.97
CA VAL A 33 2.97 3.84 -11.69
C VAL A 33 2.32 4.26 -13.00
N SER A 34 2.13 5.56 -13.19
CA SER A 34 1.77 6.09 -14.50
C SER A 34 3.05 6.40 -15.28
N VAL A 35 3.01 6.26 -16.60
CA VAL A 35 4.12 6.62 -17.47
C VAL A 35 3.60 7.42 -18.65
N ARG A 36 4.36 8.44 -19.05
CA ARG A 36 4.09 9.23 -20.25
C ARG A 36 5.37 9.45 -21.04
N ALA A 37 5.23 9.79 -22.32
CA ALA A 37 6.35 10.31 -23.09
C ALA A 37 6.74 11.71 -22.56
N GLY A 38 8.02 11.86 -22.21
CA GLY A 38 8.67 13.12 -21.90
C GLY A 38 9.39 13.71 -23.13
N GLN A 39 10.22 14.72 -22.91
CA GLN A 39 11.02 15.32 -23.98
C GLN A 39 11.99 14.31 -24.60
N GLY A 40 12.16 14.39 -25.93
CA GLY A 40 13.10 13.53 -26.66
C GLY A 40 12.71 12.04 -26.70
N GLY A 41 11.45 11.68 -26.42
CA GLY A 41 10.99 10.29 -26.42
C GLY A 41 11.35 9.49 -25.17
N LEU A 42 11.94 10.13 -24.17
CA LEU A 42 12.17 9.54 -22.85
C LEU A 42 10.86 9.20 -22.15
N GLY A 43 10.86 8.19 -21.28
CA GLY A 43 9.71 7.90 -20.44
C GLY A 43 9.78 8.71 -19.15
N GLU A 44 8.66 9.30 -18.73
CA GLU A 44 8.51 9.89 -17.40
C GLU A 44 7.56 9.02 -16.59
N ALA A 45 8.10 8.25 -15.64
CA ALA A 45 7.32 7.43 -14.72
C ALA A 45 7.04 8.21 -13.42
N GLN A 46 5.81 8.15 -12.93
CA GLN A 46 5.40 8.76 -11.66
C GLN A 46 4.84 7.69 -10.71
N ALA A 47 5.38 7.63 -9.50
CA ALA A 47 4.90 6.72 -8.47
C ALA A 47 3.62 7.27 -7.82
N LEU A 48 2.51 6.58 -8.07
CA LEU A 48 1.18 6.96 -7.59
C LEU A 48 0.70 6.08 -6.42
N ARG A 49 1.16 4.84 -6.28
CA ARG A 49 0.75 3.97 -5.18
C ARG A 49 1.82 2.94 -4.88
N VAL A 50 1.91 2.52 -3.62
CA VAL A 50 2.79 1.42 -3.20
C VAL A 50 2.38 0.14 -3.92
N GLY A 51 3.37 -0.58 -4.44
CA GLY A 51 3.19 -1.81 -5.21
C GLY A 51 4.18 -1.93 -6.36
N ASP A 52 3.95 -2.93 -7.19
CA ASP A 52 4.79 -3.21 -8.36
C ASP A 52 4.03 -2.90 -9.66
N ALA A 53 4.73 -2.36 -10.64
CA ALA A 53 4.24 -2.20 -12.01
C ALA A 53 5.34 -2.57 -13.02
N ILE A 54 4.93 -3.04 -14.19
CA ILE A 54 5.80 -3.24 -15.34
C ILE A 54 5.55 -2.10 -16.32
N ILE A 55 6.60 -1.38 -16.68
CA ILE A 55 6.57 -0.39 -17.74
C ILE A 55 6.96 -1.05 -19.05
N TYR A 56 6.15 -0.86 -20.08
CA TYR A 56 6.37 -1.32 -21.44
C TYR A 56 6.76 -0.15 -22.34
N LEU A 57 7.78 -0.38 -23.16
CA LEU A 57 8.20 0.48 -24.25
C LEU A 57 7.98 -0.25 -25.57
N LYS A 58 7.35 0.42 -26.53
CA LYS A 58 7.30 -0.01 -27.93
C LYS A 58 7.94 1.05 -28.81
N GLY A 59 8.84 0.64 -29.70
CA GLY A 59 9.45 1.52 -30.70
C GLY A 59 8.92 1.25 -32.10
N TYR A 60 8.69 2.32 -32.84
CA TYR A 60 8.17 2.32 -34.20
C TYR A 60 9.03 3.20 -35.08
N LYS A 61 9.07 2.95 -36.39
CA LYS A 61 9.72 3.86 -37.33
C LYS A 61 9.00 5.22 -37.32
N SER A 62 9.76 6.30 -37.22
CA SER A 62 9.19 7.66 -37.25
C SER A 62 8.46 7.93 -38.56
N GLY A 63 7.24 8.48 -38.48
CA GLY A 63 6.39 8.75 -39.62
C GLY A 63 5.67 7.54 -40.23
N ASP A 64 5.88 6.33 -39.69
CA ASP A 64 5.15 5.13 -40.10
C ASP A 64 3.70 5.16 -39.60
N LYS A 65 2.76 5.24 -40.54
CA LYS A 65 1.32 5.26 -40.25
C LYS A 65 0.80 3.90 -39.79
N ASP A 66 1.46 2.82 -40.17
CA ASP A 66 1.04 1.46 -39.86
C ASP A 66 1.49 1.01 -38.46
N LYS A 67 2.32 1.84 -37.78
CA LYS A 67 2.86 1.59 -36.43
C LYS A 67 3.36 0.15 -36.28
N LYS A 68 4.19 -0.31 -37.20
CA LYS A 68 4.82 -1.63 -37.07
C LYS A 68 5.82 -1.59 -35.91
N ILE A 69 5.62 -2.46 -34.92
CA ILE A 69 6.53 -2.58 -33.77
C ILE A 69 7.88 -3.09 -34.27
N LEU A 70 8.94 -2.33 -34.01
CA LEU A 70 10.32 -2.69 -34.35
C LEU A 70 11.09 -3.20 -33.13
N LEU A 71 10.74 -2.71 -31.94
CA LEU A 71 11.33 -3.17 -30.69
C LEU A 71 10.34 -3.10 -29.54
N THR A 72 10.62 -3.90 -28.51
CA THR A 72 9.94 -3.84 -27.23
C THR A 72 10.95 -3.92 -26.09
N ALA A 73 10.67 -3.22 -24.99
CA ALA A 73 11.43 -3.36 -23.75
C ALA A 73 10.50 -3.28 -22.55
N THR A 74 10.93 -3.89 -21.44
CA THR A 74 10.18 -3.88 -20.18
C THR A 74 11.07 -3.50 -19.01
N CYS A 75 10.53 -2.75 -18.05
CA CYS A 75 11.20 -2.43 -16.81
C CYS A 75 10.25 -2.65 -15.63
N LYS A 76 10.67 -3.42 -14.63
CA LYS A 76 9.92 -3.55 -13.37
C LYS A 76 10.23 -2.36 -12.48
N ILE A 77 9.18 -1.68 -12.01
CA ILE A 77 9.27 -0.62 -11.00
C ILE A 77 8.54 -1.08 -9.74
N SER A 78 9.27 -1.10 -8.64
CA SER A 78 8.73 -1.27 -7.29
C SER A 78 8.62 0.09 -6.60
N VAL A 79 7.42 0.44 -6.16
CA VAL A 79 7.12 1.66 -5.40
C VAL A 79 7.12 1.34 -3.91
N THR A 80 8.05 1.93 -3.18
CA THR A 80 8.14 1.80 -1.72
C THR A 80 7.39 2.93 -1.02
N PRO A 81 6.76 2.67 0.15
CA PRO A 81 6.13 3.72 0.94
C PRO A 81 7.16 4.74 1.46
N ARG A 82 6.71 5.93 1.84
CA ARG A 82 7.54 6.86 2.66
C ARG A 82 7.46 6.47 4.13
N THR A 83 6.35 5.86 4.52
CA THR A 83 6.09 5.41 5.90
C THR A 83 6.41 3.95 6.14
N ALA A 84 7.04 3.68 7.27
CA ALA A 84 7.36 2.33 7.73
C ALA A 84 6.54 1.92 8.97
N ILE A 85 5.34 2.50 9.20
CA ILE A 85 4.56 2.35 10.45
C ILE A 85 4.49 0.92 10.99
N PHE A 86 4.47 -0.09 10.12
CA PHE A 86 4.23 -1.46 10.56
C PHE A 86 5.48 -2.33 10.69
N GLY A 87 6.64 -1.87 10.21
CA GLY A 87 7.90 -2.62 10.37
C GLY A 87 7.83 -4.10 9.95
N VAL A 88 6.88 -4.51 9.08
CA VAL A 88 6.50 -5.90 8.72
C VAL A 88 5.52 -6.53 9.75
N PRO A 89 4.33 -7.06 9.36
CA PRO A 89 3.97 -7.65 8.07
C PRO A 89 2.69 -7.11 7.40
N HIS A 90 2.70 -7.10 6.07
CA HIS A 90 1.48 -6.98 5.27
C HIS A 90 0.89 -8.37 5.06
N PHE A 91 -0.35 -8.58 5.50
CA PHE A 91 -1.02 -9.86 5.34
C PHE A 91 -1.99 -9.83 4.18
N LYS A 92 -2.03 -10.94 3.43
CA LYS A 92 -2.99 -11.11 2.36
C LYS A 92 -4.33 -11.55 2.94
N LYS A 93 -5.43 -10.92 2.54
CA LYS A 93 -6.77 -11.47 2.79
C LYS A 93 -6.83 -12.95 2.38
N GLY A 94 -7.43 -13.78 3.23
CA GLY A 94 -7.51 -15.22 3.03
C GLY A 94 -6.35 -16.00 3.67
N GLU A 95 -5.37 -15.33 4.27
CA GLU A 95 -4.27 -16.00 4.99
C GLU A 95 -4.80 -16.87 6.13
N SER A 96 -4.17 -18.01 6.39
CA SER A 96 -4.66 -18.96 7.39
C SER A 96 -4.35 -18.50 8.83
N LYS A 97 -5.23 -18.78 9.78
CA LYS A 97 -4.99 -18.59 11.22
C LYS A 97 -3.62 -19.13 11.66
N THR A 98 -3.26 -20.32 11.21
CA THR A 98 -1.96 -20.96 11.50
C THR A 98 -0.79 -20.10 11.04
N THR A 99 -0.83 -19.59 9.80
CA THR A 99 0.20 -18.69 9.28
C THR A 99 0.31 -17.44 10.17
N LEU A 100 -0.81 -16.79 10.48
CA LEU A 100 -0.83 -15.57 11.30
C LEU A 100 -0.19 -15.79 12.67
N THR A 101 -0.52 -16.91 13.33
CA THR A 101 0.00 -17.23 14.66
C THR A 101 1.50 -17.54 14.69
N SER A 102 2.07 -17.96 13.56
CA SER A 102 3.49 -18.34 13.47
C SER A 102 4.45 -17.16 13.25
N LEU A 103 3.93 -15.96 12.94
CA LEU A 103 4.74 -14.86 12.43
C LEU A 103 5.41 -13.99 13.50
N GLY A 104 5.13 -14.22 14.79
CA GLY A 104 5.78 -13.50 15.88
C GLY A 104 5.55 -12.00 15.84
N VAL A 105 4.34 -11.55 15.51
CA VAL A 105 3.99 -10.12 15.41
C VAL A 105 3.88 -9.39 16.75
N GLY A 106 4.03 -10.11 17.86
CA GLY A 106 3.91 -9.62 19.23
C GLY A 106 3.61 -10.76 20.19
N THR A 107 3.28 -10.41 21.43
CA THR A 107 2.78 -11.35 22.44
C THR A 107 1.27 -11.44 22.29
N MET A 108 0.73 -12.66 22.14
CA MET A 108 -0.72 -12.84 22.08
C MET A 108 -1.37 -12.46 23.40
N ASP A 109 -2.39 -11.61 23.34
CA ASP A 109 -3.26 -11.24 24.45
C ASP A 109 -4.43 -12.22 24.47
N ASN A 110 -4.30 -13.27 25.29
CA ASN A 110 -5.30 -14.34 25.37
C ASN A 110 -6.62 -13.87 25.97
N ASP A 111 -6.62 -12.80 26.76
CA ASP A 111 -7.82 -12.29 27.42
C ASP A 111 -8.70 -11.50 26.44
N GLN A 112 -8.07 -10.85 25.45
CA GLN A 112 -8.78 -10.11 24.38
C GLN A 112 -8.97 -10.93 23.10
N SER A 113 -8.28 -12.06 22.96
CA SER A 113 -8.40 -12.94 21.80
C SER A 113 -9.64 -13.84 21.89
N THR A 114 -10.24 -14.11 20.74
CA THR A 114 -11.37 -15.03 20.55
C THR A 114 -11.11 -15.94 19.35
N ASP A 115 -12.05 -16.83 19.02
CA ASP A 115 -11.91 -17.66 17.81
C ASP A 115 -11.83 -16.83 16.52
N LYS A 116 -12.46 -15.66 16.49
CA LYS A 116 -12.55 -14.76 15.34
C LYS A 116 -11.61 -13.57 15.41
N LEU A 117 -11.06 -13.26 16.58
CA LEU A 117 -10.16 -12.12 16.77
C LEU A 117 -8.87 -12.58 17.44
N LEU A 118 -7.74 -12.39 16.78
CA LEU A 118 -6.43 -12.63 17.39
C LEU A 118 -5.82 -11.29 17.76
N VAL A 119 -5.64 -11.03 19.04
CA VAL A 119 -5.08 -9.78 19.56
C VAL A 119 -3.65 -10.01 19.98
N TYR A 120 -2.74 -9.21 19.46
CA TYR A 120 -1.32 -9.22 19.80
C TYR A 120 -0.94 -7.87 20.38
N THR A 121 -0.35 -7.88 21.57
CA THR A 121 0.31 -6.72 22.14
C THR A 121 1.76 -6.67 21.65
N ARG A 122 2.24 -5.45 21.40
CA ARG A 122 3.63 -5.19 21.08
C ARG A 122 4.18 -4.26 22.13
N THR A 123 5.41 -4.50 22.56
CA THR A 123 6.19 -3.44 23.20
C THR A 123 6.32 -2.33 22.15
N PRO A 124 5.79 -1.13 22.39
CA PRO A 124 5.82 -0.08 21.39
C PRO A 124 7.28 0.26 21.12
N ASP A 125 7.78 -0.04 19.93
CA ASP A 125 9.08 0.47 19.54
C ASP A 125 8.94 1.98 19.29
N ALA A 126 10.01 2.72 19.61
CA ALA A 126 10.03 4.18 19.48
C ALA A 126 9.80 4.68 18.04
N VAL A 127 9.80 3.78 17.05
CA VAL A 127 9.77 4.11 15.62
C VAL A 127 8.35 3.99 15.05
N ASN A 128 7.55 3.05 15.53
CA ASN A 128 6.30 2.64 14.92
C ASN A 128 5.08 2.97 15.78
N GLY A 129 5.26 3.07 17.11
CA GLY A 129 4.19 3.45 18.04
C GLY A 129 2.96 2.55 17.99
N VAL A 130 3.09 1.32 17.47
CA VAL A 130 2.02 0.32 17.40
C VAL A 130 2.00 -0.44 18.73
N ASP A 131 0.91 -0.30 19.49
CA ASP A 131 0.72 -1.02 20.76
C ASP A 131 0.04 -2.38 20.54
N LYS A 132 -0.89 -2.47 19.57
CA LYS A 132 -1.62 -3.72 19.28
C LYS A 132 -1.75 -3.98 17.79
N ILE A 133 -1.77 -5.26 17.43
CA ILE A 133 -2.20 -5.76 16.12
C ILE A 133 -3.34 -6.73 16.35
N ILE A 134 -4.42 -6.59 15.59
CA ILE A 134 -5.61 -7.45 15.69
C ILE A 134 -5.86 -8.10 14.34
N PHE A 135 -6.01 -9.41 14.28
CA PHE A 135 -6.47 -10.12 13.09
C PHE A 135 -7.92 -10.54 13.26
N GLU A 136 -8.76 -10.17 12.31
CA GLU A 136 -10.14 -10.64 12.21
C GLU A 136 -10.23 -11.77 11.20
N LEU A 137 -10.84 -12.87 11.63
CA LEU A 137 -11.01 -14.10 10.88
C LEU A 137 -12.47 -14.36 10.52
N ASP A 138 -12.69 -15.00 9.38
CA ASP A 138 -13.99 -15.57 9.04
C ASP A 138 -14.24 -16.91 9.73
N ASP A 139 -15.41 -17.49 9.53
CA ASP A 139 -15.80 -18.80 10.07
C ASP A 139 -14.93 -19.96 9.54
N SER A 140 -14.15 -19.72 8.48
CA SER A 140 -13.19 -20.67 7.91
C SER A 140 -11.76 -20.44 8.40
N ASN A 141 -11.57 -19.64 9.46
CA ASN A 141 -10.27 -19.28 10.02
C ASN A 141 -9.34 -18.60 9.01
N LYS A 142 -9.90 -17.81 8.09
CA LYS A 142 -9.15 -17.02 7.10
C LYS A 142 -9.18 -15.54 7.45
N LEU A 143 -8.05 -14.87 7.22
CA LEU A 143 -7.93 -13.44 7.46
C LEU A 143 -8.93 -12.65 6.62
N VAL A 144 -9.76 -11.85 7.28
CA VAL A 144 -10.70 -10.91 6.65
C VAL A 144 -10.15 -9.49 6.72
N ALA A 145 -9.58 -9.12 7.85
CA ALA A 145 -9.02 -7.80 8.09
C ALA A 145 -7.90 -7.85 9.13
N THR A 146 -6.97 -6.92 9.02
CA THR A 146 -5.98 -6.63 10.06
C THR A 146 -6.30 -5.26 10.64
N TYR A 147 -6.10 -5.07 11.93
CA TYR A 147 -6.13 -3.79 12.59
C TYR A 147 -4.79 -3.53 13.27
N ALA A 148 -4.43 -2.26 13.38
CA ALA A 148 -3.34 -1.85 14.24
C ALA A 148 -3.78 -0.69 15.11
N TYR A 149 -3.44 -0.76 16.40
CA TYR A 149 -3.66 0.28 17.38
C TYR A 149 -2.33 0.97 17.65
N LEU A 150 -2.31 2.30 17.54
CA LEU A 150 -1.14 3.13 17.74
C LEU A 150 -1.35 4.10 18.90
N GLN A 151 -0.27 4.52 19.53
CA GLN A 151 -0.30 5.65 20.44
C GLN A 151 -0.75 6.91 19.69
N ASP A 152 -1.69 7.66 20.28
CA ASP A 152 -2.17 8.88 19.66
C ASP A 152 -1.17 10.03 19.85
N THR A 153 -0.27 10.19 18.89
CA THR A 153 0.71 11.28 18.83
C THR A 153 0.63 12.01 17.49
N PRO A 154 1.01 13.30 17.40
CA PRO A 154 1.04 14.01 16.13
C PRO A 154 1.84 13.26 15.03
N ASN A 155 2.98 12.66 15.41
CA ASN A 155 3.80 11.86 14.51
C ASN A 155 3.07 10.60 14.00
N ASN A 156 2.34 9.88 14.86
CA ASN A 156 1.61 8.69 14.45
C ASN A 156 0.38 9.02 13.59
N ARG A 157 -0.31 10.15 13.86
CA ARG A 157 -1.40 10.66 13.01
C ARG A 157 -0.90 11.01 11.61
N GLU A 158 0.24 11.71 11.51
CA GLU A 158 0.85 12.05 10.23
C GLU A 158 1.22 10.79 9.46
N LYS A 159 1.94 9.86 10.10
CA LYS A 159 2.30 8.60 9.46
C LYS A 159 1.07 7.82 9.01
N ALA A 160 0.03 7.71 9.84
CA ALA A 160 -1.20 6.99 9.48
C ALA A 160 -1.89 7.60 8.26
N THR A 161 -1.90 8.94 8.19
CA THR A 161 -2.40 9.68 7.02
C THR A 161 -1.57 9.36 5.78
N GLN A 162 -0.24 9.45 5.87
CA GLN A 162 0.67 9.13 4.77
C GLN A 162 0.50 7.67 4.30
N TYR A 163 0.32 6.71 5.22
CA TYR A 163 0.05 5.31 4.88
C TYR A 163 -1.21 5.15 4.03
N ILE A 164 -2.29 5.83 4.42
CA ILE A 164 -3.58 5.77 3.71
C ILE A 164 -3.44 6.39 2.32
N GLU A 165 -2.82 7.56 2.23
CA GLU A 165 -2.58 8.22 0.95
C GLU A 165 -1.78 7.33 -0.01
N GLU A 166 -0.68 6.76 0.48
CA GLU A 166 0.28 5.96 -0.28
C GLU A 166 -0.30 4.68 -0.87
N ARG A 167 -1.37 4.15 -0.26
CA ARG A 167 -1.95 2.85 -0.62
C ARG A 167 -3.35 2.94 -1.21
N PHE A 168 -4.09 4.03 -0.97
CA PHE A 168 -5.50 4.07 -1.34
C PHE A 168 -5.90 5.29 -2.17
N LYS A 169 -5.14 6.40 -2.13
CA LYS A 169 -5.52 7.66 -2.82
C LYS A 169 -5.88 7.46 -4.30
N TYR A 170 -5.07 6.69 -5.03
CA TYR A 170 -5.23 6.48 -6.46
C TYR A 170 -6.12 5.28 -6.84
N THR A 171 -6.80 4.68 -5.87
CA THR A 171 -7.72 3.58 -6.13
C THR A 171 -9.16 4.04 -6.32
N GLY A 172 -9.44 5.35 -6.14
CA GLY A 172 -10.81 5.89 -6.08
C GLY A 172 -11.59 5.45 -4.84
N LYS A 173 -10.96 4.66 -3.95
CA LYS A 173 -11.57 4.09 -2.74
C LYS A 173 -11.33 4.93 -1.49
N THR A 174 -10.54 6.00 -1.60
CA THR A 174 -10.51 7.07 -0.59
C THR A 174 -11.67 8.02 -0.87
N VAL A 175 -12.82 7.77 -0.26
CA VAL A 175 -13.91 8.76 -0.23
C VAL A 175 -13.67 9.68 0.96
N GLY A 176 -13.56 10.99 0.70
CA GLY A 176 -13.71 12.09 1.66
C GLY A 176 -13.16 11.89 3.08
N SER A 177 -12.00 12.48 3.35
CA SER A 177 -11.44 12.79 4.68
C SER A 177 -11.21 11.63 5.66
N LEU A 178 -10.07 11.71 6.35
CA LEU A 178 -9.77 10.98 7.59
C LEU A 178 -10.94 11.15 8.56
N THR A 179 -11.83 10.17 8.67
CA THR A 179 -12.92 10.24 9.65
C THR A 179 -12.46 9.53 10.90
N LEU A 180 -12.15 10.31 11.95
CA LEU A 180 -11.77 9.82 13.27
C LEU A 180 -13.05 9.43 14.03
N TYR A 181 -13.20 8.15 14.38
CA TYR A 181 -14.34 7.65 15.18
C TYR A 181 -13.94 7.47 16.65
N ASP A 182 -14.81 7.81 17.59
CA ASP A 182 -14.70 7.47 19.01
C ASP A 182 -15.14 6.01 19.22
N ALA A 183 -14.35 5.16 19.89
CA ALA A 183 -14.62 3.72 20.06
C ALA A 183 -15.84 3.36 20.95
N GLY A 184 -16.66 4.35 21.34
CA GLY A 184 -17.93 4.14 22.03
C GLY A 184 -19.11 3.67 21.16
N VAL A 185 -18.95 3.46 19.85
CA VAL A 185 -20.05 3.02 18.95
C VAL A 185 -20.11 1.51 18.75
N SER A 186 -21.28 0.94 19.04
CA SER A 186 -21.60 -0.49 19.07
C SER A 186 -21.83 -1.16 17.71
N SER A 187 -21.47 -0.53 16.59
CA SER A 187 -21.61 -1.13 15.26
C SER A 187 -20.54 -0.63 14.29
N MET A 188 -19.70 -1.56 13.81
CA MET A 188 -18.75 -1.34 12.72
C MET A 188 -19.43 -1.52 11.37
N TYR A 189 -19.13 -0.64 10.40
CA TYR A 189 -19.76 -0.63 9.08
C TYR A 189 -19.40 -1.85 8.20
N ALA A 190 -20.34 -2.19 7.32
CA ALA A 190 -20.28 -3.26 6.34
C ALA A 190 -19.14 -3.11 5.30
N SER A 191 -18.73 -4.23 4.71
CA SER A 191 -17.55 -4.36 3.86
C SER A 191 -17.58 -3.51 2.59
N GLY A 192 -16.44 -2.89 2.28
CA GLY A 192 -16.25 -2.16 1.02
C GLY A 192 -15.41 -0.91 1.22
N THR A 193 -14.11 -1.10 1.40
CA THR A 193 -13.10 -0.03 1.26
C THR A 193 -13.24 1.17 2.19
N MET A 194 -12.81 0.99 3.43
CA MET A 194 -12.15 2.06 4.19
C MET A 194 -11.02 1.45 5.04
N ALA A 195 -9.87 2.11 5.03
CA ALA A 195 -8.93 2.05 6.15
C ALA A 195 -9.39 3.13 7.14
N ALA A 196 -10.37 2.79 7.98
CA ALA A 196 -10.88 3.74 8.96
C ALA A 196 -9.79 4.01 10.00
N LEU A 197 -9.63 5.28 10.37
CA LEU A 197 -8.87 5.69 11.54
C LEU A 197 -9.83 5.92 12.69
N PHE A 198 -9.64 5.25 13.81
CA PHE A 198 -10.51 5.43 14.97
C PHE A 198 -9.69 5.82 16.18
N LEU A 199 -10.18 6.76 16.97
CA LEU A 199 -9.71 7.03 18.31
C LEU A 199 -10.40 6.05 19.25
N GLY A 200 -9.68 5.06 19.75
CA GLY A 200 -10.18 4.18 20.80
C GLY A 200 -9.59 4.53 22.14
N THR A 201 -10.31 4.27 23.22
CA THR A 201 -9.69 4.02 24.51
C THR A 201 -9.21 2.58 24.52
N ASP A 202 -7.99 2.32 24.97
CA ASP A 202 -7.53 0.95 25.22
C ASP A 202 -8.53 0.29 26.18
N PRO A 203 -9.23 -0.80 25.79
CA PRO A 203 -10.17 -1.47 26.69
C PRO A 203 -9.50 -1.98 27.98
N GLY A 204 -8.17 -2.06 28.03
CA GLY A 204 -7.41 -2.39 29.23
C GLY A 204 -7.01 -1.21 30.13
N ASN A 205 -6.83 0.02 29.61
CA ASN A 205 -6.18 1.11 30.37
C ASN A 205 -6.75 2.52 30.16
N GLY A 206 -7.78 2.72 29.31
CA GLY A 206 -8.42 4.03 29.14
C GLY A 206 -7.57 5.09 28.42
N ILE A 207 -6.43 4.72 27.81
CA ILE A 207 -5.58 5.65 27.06
C ILE A 207 -6.13 5.80 25.64
N PRO A 208 -6.35 7.02 25.13
CA PRO A 208 -6.74 7.25 23.74
C PRO A 208 -5.64 6.82 22.76
N GLY A 209 -5.99 6.08 21.72
CA GLY A 209 -5.08 5.59 20.68
C GLY A 209 -5.76 5.46 19.33
N LEU A 210 -4.95 5.36 18.28
CA LEU A 210 -5.34 5.44 16.88
C LEU A 210 -5.40 4.03 16.26
N GLY A 211 -6.59 3.55 15.89
CA GLY A 211 -6.80 2.29 15.21
C GLY A 211 -6.84 2.44 13.68
N ILE A 212 -6.24 1.52 12.93
CA ILE A 212 -6.28 1.48 11.46
C ILE A 212 -6.77 0.11 10.98
N LYS A 213 -7.77 0.04 10.08
CA LYS A 213 -8.21 -1.23 9.44
C LYS A 213 -7.55 -1.46 8.08
N PHE A 214 -7.21 -2.71 7.76
CA PHE A 214 -6.64 -3.13 6.48
C PHE A 214 -7.47 -4.24 5.81
N TRP A 215 -7.39 -4.34 4.48
CA TRP A 215 -7.99 -5.37 3.64
C TRP A 215 -6.93 -6.06 2.80
#